data_AF-A0A967HHY9-F1
#
_entry.id   AF-A0A967HHY9-F1
#
_cell.length_a   1.000
_cell.length_b   1.000
_cell.length_c   1.000
_cell.angle_alpha   90.00
_cell.angle_beta   90.00
_cell.angle_gamma   90.00
#
_symmetry.space_group_name_H-M   'P 1'
#
loop_
_entity.id
_entity.type
_entity.pdbx_description
1 polymer ?
#
loop_
_entity_poly.entity_id
_entity_poly.type
_entity_poly.pdbx_seq_one_letter_code
_entity_poly.pdbx_strand_id
1 'polypeptide(L)'
;RHVEEAKAMKPAIIVLVDRVLKYYVPVVLLIALGAFLFWSAGRVLVAGEPLWIRAMYAALSVLVMGYPCALGMATPLALIRGGGMAAERGILIRSGEAFQTLKDVDVVVLDKTGTITEGRPRVVDVVPLHGASAEYLMRHAGSAESHSEHPLARSIVEWAGEQRIELAAPDDLEAVPGGGVEARVAGRPVLVGKPGFLARRGIDVDPADRALVG
;
A
#
# COMPACT_ATOMS: atom_id res chain seq x y z
N ARG A 1 10.71 15.65 -3.00
CA ARG A 1 11.70 15.99 -1.96
C ARG A 1 11.41 15.26 -0.64
N HIS A 2 10.27 15.50 0.02
CA HIS A 2 9.87 14.74 1.24
C HIS A 2 9.76 13.21 1.06
N VAL A 3 9.40 12.72 -0.14
CA VAL A 3 9.31 11.27 -0.44
C VAL A 3 10.68 10.63 -0.71
N GLU A 4 11.68 11.39 -1.13
CA GLU A 4 13.02 10.85 -1.40
C GLU A 4 13.87 10.79 -0.14
N GLU A 5 13.74 11.78 0.75
CA GLU A 5 14.45 11.79 2.04
C GLU A 5 14.01 10.63 2.95
N ALA A 6 12.76 10.17 2.84
CA ALA A 6 12.27 8.98 3.55
C ALA A 6 12.84 7.65 3.01
N LYS A 7 13.28 7.60 1.75
CA LYS A 7 13.80 6.38 1.11
C LYS A 7 15.31 6.15 1.34
N ALA A 8 16.00 7.09 1.97
CA ALA A 8 17.46 7.12 2.05
C ALA A 8 18.05 6.55 3.36
N MET A 9 17.26 5.83 4.17
CA MET A 9 17.78 5.19 5.37
C MET A 9 18.30 3.79 5.07
N LYS A 10 19.51 3.48 5.56
CA LYS A 10 20.04 2.11 5.50
C LYS A 10 19.14 1.20 6.36
N PRO A 11 18.73 0.01 5.87
CA PRO A 11 17.94 -0.94 6.66
C PRO A 11 18.59 -1.23 8.02
N ALA A 12 17.80 -1.19 9.10
CA ALA A 12 18.30 -1.30 10.48
C ALA A 12 19.06 -2.61 10.74
N ILE A 13 18.70 -3.72 10.09
CA ILE A 13 19.45 -4.98 10.19
C ILE A 13 20.89 -4.89 9.67
N ILE A 14 21.13 -4.09 8.62
CA ILE A 14 22.49 -3.89 8.07
C ILE A 14 23.33 -3.12 9.08
N VAL A 15 22.73 -2.15 9.77
CA VAL A 15 23.37 -1.42 10.87
C VAL A 15 23.72 -2.34 12.05
N LEU A 16 22.87 -3.34 12.34
CA LEU A 16 23.15 -4.33 13.38
C LEU A 16 24.35 -5.23 13.01
N VAL A 17 24.38 -5.74 11.77
CA VAL A 17 25.49 -6.57 11.28
C VAL A 17 26.81 -5.78 11.30
N ASP A 18 26.80 -4.53 10.83
CA ASP A 18 27.97 -3.65 10.87
C ASP A 18 28.47 -3.43 12.31
N ARG A 19 27.54 -3.29 13.27
CA ARG A 19 27.88 -3.15 14.70
C ARG A 19 28.51 -4.42 15.26
N VAL A 20 28.01 -5.60 14.90
CA VAL A 20 28.62 -6.88 15.31
C VAL A 20 30.02 -7.02 14.72
N LEU A 21 30.18 -6.75 13.42
CA LEU A 21 31.47 -6.83 12.73
C LEU A 21 32.52 -5.88 13.33
N LYS A 22 32.10 -4.69 13.78
CA LYS A 22 32.98 -3.71 14.43
C LYS A 22 33.73 -4.28 15.64
N TYR A 23 33.12 -5.19 16.40
CA TYR A 23 33.76 -5.84 17.55
C TYR A 23 34.34 -7.21 17.20
N TYR A 24 33.66 -7.96 16.34
CA TYR A 24 34.06 -9.31 15.95
C TYR A 24 35.43 -9.33 15.24
N VAL A 25 35.64 -8.45 14.27
CA VAL A 25 36.89 -8.41 13.48
C VAL A 25 38.12 -8.13 14.37
N PRO A 26 38.13 -7.08 15.22
CA PRO A 26 39.25 -6.86 16.14
C PRO A 26 39.50 -8.03 17.10
N VAL A 27 38.46 -8.68 17.61
CA VAL A 27 38.61 -9.82 18.52
C VAL A 27 39.27 -11.01 17.83
N VAL A 28 38.84 -11.36 16.61
CA VAL A 28 39.47 -12.45 15.83
C VAL A 28 40.93 -12.13 15.53
N LEU A 29 41.24 -10.88 15.16
CA LEU A 29 42.63 -10.45 14.92
C LEU A 29 43.49 -10.53 16.19
N LEU A 30 42.96 -10.11 17.34
CA LEU A 30 43.66 -10.21 18.62
C LEU A 30 43.92 -11.66 19.03
N ILE A 31 42.96 -12.57 18.83
CA ILE A 31 43.13 -13.99 19.10
C ILE A 31 44.16 -14.61 18.13
N ALA A 32 44.12 -14.24 16.85
CA ALA A 32 45.09 -14.71 15.86
C ALA A 32 46.51 -14.25 16.20
N LEU A 33 46.67 -12.98 16.60
CA LEU A 33 47.94 -12.45 17.09
C LEU A 33 48.39 -13.14 18.38
N GLY A 34 47.48 -13.38 19.32
CA GLY A 34 47.76 -14.11 20.55
C GLY A 34 48.25 -15.54 20.28
N ALA A 35 47.60 -16.24 19.34
CA ALA A 35 48.02 -17.57 18.90
C ALA A 35 49.41 -17.54 18.26
N PHE A 36 49.70 -16.54 17.42
CA PHE A 36 51.01 -16.35 16.82
C PHE A 36 52.11 -16.12 17.87
N LEU A 37 51.86 -15.20 18.83
CA LEU A 37 52.82 -14.86 19.88
C LEU A 37 53.05 -16.02 20.86
N PHE A 38 52.01 -16.79 21.16
CA PHE A 38 52.10 -17.97 22.02
C PHE A 38 53.06 -19.03 21.44
N TRP A 39 52.93 -19.33 20.15
CA TRP A 39 53.77 -20.34 19.49
C TRP A 39 55.14 -19.85 19.02
N SER A 40 55.34 -18.54 18.86
CA SER A 40 56.64 -17.94 18.54
C SER A 40 57.43 -17.59 19.81
N ALA A 41 57.00 -16.58 20.57
CA ALA A 41 57.70 -16.08 21.75
C ALA A 41 57.44 -16.89 23.03
N GLY A 42 56.20 -17.36 23.23
CA GLY A 42 55.84 -18.14 24.42
C GLY A 42 56.57 -19.49 24.49
N ARG A 43 56.84 -20.12 23.34
CA ARG A 43 57.62 -21.36 23.28
C ARG A 43 59.12 -21.15 23.43
N VAL A 44 59.68 -20.03 22.98
CA VAL A 44 61.09 -19.70 23.22
C VAL A 44 61.38 -19.64 24.72
N LEU A 45 60.47 -19.10 25.51
CA LEU A 45 60.58 -19.03 26.97
C LEU A 45 60.55 -20.41 27.67
N VAL A 46 59.95 -21.43 27.06
CA VAL A 46 59.73 -22.75 27.68
C VAL A 46 60.64 -23.85 27.11
N ALA A 47 61.02 -23.76 25.84
CA ALA A 47 61.68 -24.84 25.10
C ALA A 47 62.88 -24.39 24.24
N GLY A 48 63.28 -23.12 24.27
CA GLY A 48 64.52 -22.62 23.65
C GLY A 48 64.47 -22.35 22.14
N GLU A 49 63.51 -22.90 21.40
CA GLU A 49 63.45 -22.77 19.93
C GLU A 49 62.07 -22.29 19.43
N PRO A 50 62.01 -21.23 18.59
CA PRO A 50 60.76 -20.74 18.02
C PRO A 50 60.24 -21.65 16.89
N LEU A 51 58.94 -21.98 16.93
CA LEU A 51 58.26 -22.76 15.88
C LEU A 51 57.49 -21.84 14.92
N TRP A 52 58.20 -21.08 14.10
CA TRP A 52 57.63 -20.09 13.17
C TRP A 52 56.53 -20.65 12.27
N ILE A 53 56.76 -21.83 11.70
CA ILE A 53 55.79 -22.50 10.82
C ILE A 53 54.49 -22.80 11.58
N ARG A 54 54.59 -23.30 12.81
CA ARG A 54 53.43 -23.65 13.64
C ARG A 54 52.67 -22.40 14.11
N ALA A 55 53.40 -21.32 14.45
CA ALA A 55 52.79 -20.04 14.79
C ALA A 55 51.99 -19.45 13.62
N MET A 56 52.53 -19.54 12.40
CA MET A 56 51.83 -19.10 11.18
C MET A 56 50.57 -19.94 10.92
N TYR A 57 50.66 -21.27 11.02
CA TYR A 57 49.49 -22.15 10.88
C TYR A 57 48.43 -21.86 11.94
N ALA A 58 48.82 -21.67 13.20
CA ALA A 58 47.87 -21.38 14.28
C ALA A 58 47.12 -20.06 14.04
N ALA A 59 47.83 -19.00 13.64
CA ALA A 59 47.20 -17.72 13.31
C ALA A 59 46.27 -17.83 12.10
N LEU A 60 46.72 -18.51 11.03
CA LEU A 60 45.92 -18.74 9.83
C LEU A 60 44.65 -19.55 10.14
N SER A 61 44.76 -20.59 10.96
CA SER A 61 43.60 -21.40 11.39
C SER A 61 42.56 -20.56 12.12
N VAL A 62 42.98 -19.65 13.01
CA VAL A 62 42.07 -18.74 13.71
C VAL A 62 41.38 -17.80 12.73
N LEU A 63 42.11 -17.21 11.77
CA LEU A 63 41.53 -16.30 10.78
C LEU A 63 40.52 -17.02 9.86
N VAL A 64 40.85 -18.23 9.41
CA VAL A 64 39.99 -19.03 8.53
C VAL A 64 38.74 -19.50 9.28
N MET A 65 38.88 -20.02 10.49
CA MET A 65 37.73 -20.45 11.31
C MET A 65 36.88 -19.27 11.78
N GLY A 66 37.47 -18.08 11.91
CA GLY A 66 36.80 -16.85 12.30
C GLY A 66 36.05 -16.16 11.15
N TYR A 67 35.94 -16.73 9.96
CA TYR A 67 35.24 -16.06 8.86
C TYR A 67 33.71 -16.18 9.00
N PRO A 68 32.95 -15.08 9.20
CA PRO A 68 31.53 -15.15 9.58
C PRO A 68 30.60 -15.30 8.36
N CYS A 69 30.81 -16.32 7.52
CA CYS A 69 30.01 -16.59 6.31
C CYS A 69 28.50 -16.62 6.59
N ALA A 70 28.08 -17.32 7.64
CA ALA A 70 26.68 -17.53 7.96
C ALA A 70 25.98 -16.22 8.35
N LEU A 71 26.70 -15.30 9.00
CA LEU A 71 26.16 -14.01 9.44
C LEU A 71 25.73 -13.16 8.23
N GLY A 72 26.52 -13.18 7.15
CA GLY A 72 26.21 -12.43 5.92
C GLY A 72 25.02 -12.97 5.14
N MET A 73 24.77 -14.29 5.20
CA MET A 73 23.71 -14.93 4.43
C MET A 73 22.38 -15.09 5.19
N ALA A 74 22.39 -15.08 6.53
CA ALA A 74 21.19 -15.31 7.32
C ALA A 74 20.05 -14.32 6.98
N THR A 75 20.37 -13.03 6.90
CA THR A 75 19.40 -11.96 6.62
C THR A 75 18.75 -12.05 5.23
N PRO A 76 19.49 -12.10 4.11
CA PRO A 76 18.86 -12.19 2.79
C PRO A 76 18.04 -13.47 2.62
N LEU A 77 18.48 -14.61 3.17
CA LEU A 77 17.71 -15.85 3.12
C LEU A 77 16.39 -15.75 3.90
N ALA A 78 16.43 -15.15 5.09
CA ALA A 78 15.22 -14.92 5.88
C ALA A 78 14.23 -13.98 5.16
N LEU A 79 14.72 -12.91 4.54
CA LEU A 79 13.90 -11.96 3.79
C LEU A 79 13.27 -12.60 2.53
N ILE A 80 14.01 -13.40 1.77
CA ILE A 80 13.50 -14.10 0.59
C ILE A 80 12.41 -15.10 1.00
N ARG A 81 12.67 -15.91 2.04
CA ARG A 81 11.69 -16.89 2.53
C ARG A 81 10.45 -16.20 3.09
N GLY A 82 10.62 -15.17 3.92
CA GLY A 82 9.52 -14.38 4.47
C GLY A 82 8.70 -13.68 3.38
N GLY A 83 9.37 -13.16 2.35
CA GLY A 83 8.75 -12.55 1.18
C GLY A 83 7.91 -13.55 0.39
N GLY A 84 8.44 -14.75 0.16
CA GLY A 84 7.69 -15.84 -0.47
C GLY A 84 6.42 -16.20 0.31
N MET A 85 6.55 -16.37 1.63
CA MET A 85 5.39 -16.67 2.50
C MET A 85 4.35 -15.54 2.53
N ALA A 86 4.77 -14.28 2.44
CA ALA A 86 3.87 -13.14 2.37
C ALA A 86 3.14 -13.09 1.02
N ALA A 87 3.85 -13.35 -0.08
CA ALA A 87 3.29 -13.36 -1.43
C ALA A 87 2.25 -14.47 -1.61
N GLU A 88 2.46 -15.65 -1.01
CA GLU A 88 1.47 -16.75 -0.95
C GLU A 88 0.15 -16.32 -0.28
N ARG A 89 0.17 -15.27 0.55
CA ARG A 89 -0.99 -14.69 1.23
C ARG A 89 -1.50 -13.40 0.58
N GLY A 90 -1.03 -13.09 -0.63
CA GLY A 90 -1.40 -11.86 -1.35
C GLY A 90 -0.78 -10.59 -0.78
N ILE A 91 0.22 -10.70 0.10
CA ILE A 91 0.91 -9.56 0.71
C ILE A 91 2.23 -9.32 -0.03
N LEU A 92 2.30 -8.24 -0.80
CA LEU A 92 3.51 -7.86 -1.55
C LEU A 92 4.41 -6.93 -0.72
N ILE A 93 5.56 -7.43 -0.29
CA ILE A 93 6.56 -6.65 0.45
C ILE A 93 7.65 -6.19 -0.50
N ARG A 94 7.75 -4.87 -0.71
CA ARG A 94 8.65 -4.26 -1.71
C ARG A 94 10.07 -3.96 -1.20
N SER A 95 10.32 -4.02 0.10
CA SER A 95 11.62 -3.75 0.70
C SER A 95 11.87 -4.60 1.95
N GLY A 96 13.15 -4.90 2.23
CA GLY A 96 13.54 -5.59 3.46
C GLY A 96 13.34 -4.74 4.72
N GLU A 97 13.31 -3.41 4.58
CA GLU A 97 12.99 -2.47 5.67
C GLU A 97 11.54 -2.62 6.12
N ALA A 98 10.60 -2.83 5.20
CA ALA A 98 9.20 -3.02 5.54
C ALA A 98 8.98 -4.22 6.49
N PHE A 99 9.77 -5.31 6.38
CA PHE A 99 9.72 -6.41 7.34
C PHE A 99 10.14 -6.01 8.76
N GLN A 100 11.07 -5.06 8.88
CA GLN A 100 11.57 -4.60 10.17
C GLN A 100 10.59 -3.62 10.78
N THR A 101 10.18 -2.62 10.00
CA THR A 101 9.21 -1.62 10.47
C THR A 101 7.90 -2.26 10.87
N LEU A 102 7.38 -3.23 10.10
CA LEU A 102 6.10 -3.87 10.37
C LEU A 102 6.05 -4.55 11.75
N LYS A 103 7.18 -5.04 12.27
CA LYS A 103 7.27 -5.62 13.61
C LYS A 103 6.94 -4.60 14.70
N ASP A 104 7.32 -3.34 14.48
CA ASP A 104 7.24 -2.27 15.47
C ASP A 104 6.04 -1.33 15.20
N VAL A 105 5.09 -1.74 14.35
CA VAL A 105 3.86 -0.98 14.07
C VAL A 105 2.81 -1.24 15.15
N ASP A 106 2.46 -0.20 15.91
CA ASP A 106 1.38 -0.25 16.91
C ASP A 106 0.04 0.31 16.39
N VAL A 107 0.09 1.21 15.41
CA VAL A 107 -1.08 1.95 14.92
C VAL A 107 -1.15 1.84 13.39
N VAL A 108 -2.31 1.42 12.89
CA VAL A 108 -2.62 1.38 11.46
C VAL A 108 -3.66 2.43 11.15
N VAL A 109 -3.28 3.44 10.37
CA VAL A 109 -4.20 4.45 9.83
C VAL A 109 -4.58 4.02 8.42
N LEU A 110 -5.86 3.76 8.20
CA LEU A 110 -6.38 3.33 6.91
C LEU A 110 -6.99 4.53 6.20
N ASP A 111 -6.64 4.70 4.92
CA ASP A 111 -7.42 5.56 4.05
C ASP A 111 -8.82 4.94 3.87
N LYS A 112 -9.86 5.76 3.74
CA LYS A 112 -11.22 5.23 3.57
C LYS A 112 -11.43 4.80 2.12
N THR A 113 -11.19 5.72 1.20
CA THR A 113 -11.59 5.57 -0.20
C THR A 113 -10.63 4.67 -0.95
N GLY A 114 -11.12 3.53 -1.47
CA GLY A 114 -10.28 2.59 -2.23
C GLY A 114 -9.42 1.66 -1.37
N THR A 115 -9.48 1.78 -0.04
CA THR A 115 -8.85 0.84 0.91
C THR A 115 -9.92 0.14 1.76
N ILE A 116 -10.74 0.91 2.50
CA ILE A 116 -11.89 0.34 3.23
C ILE A 116 -13.09 0.18 2.29
N THR A 117 -13.28 1.14 1.38
CA THR A 117 -14.37 1.13 0.39
C THR A 117 -13.85 0.72 -0.99
N GLU A 118 -14.75 0.26 -1.84
CA GLU A 118 -14.44 -0.16 -3.22
C GLU A 118 -13.95 0.99 -4.13
N GLY A 119 -14.00 2.25 -3.65
CA GLY A 119 -13.54 3.43 -4.39
C GLY A 119 -14.41 3.80 -5.60
N ARG A 120 -15.55 3.10 -5.80
CA ARG A 120 -16.51 3.36 -6.86
C ARG A 120 -17.88 3.71 -6.26
N PRO A 121 -18.51 4.82 -6.67
CA PRO A 121 -19.87 5.13 -6.24
C PRO A 121 -20.85 4.07 -6.74
N ARG A 122 -21.83 3.72 -5.89
CA ARG A 122 -22.96 2.86 -6.26
C ARG A 122 -24.24 3.48 -5.73
N VAL A 123 -25.32 3.38 -6.50
CA VAL A 123 -26.66 3.73 -6.02
C VAL A 123 -27.06 2.71 -4.96
N VAL A 124 -27.28 3.20 -3.73
CA VAL A 124 -27.63 2.38 -2.56
C VAL A 124 -29.12 2.43 -2.24
N ASP A 125 -29.76 3.54 -2.59
CA ASP A 125 -31.18 3.77 -2.32
C ASP A 125 -31.78 4.69 -3.40
N VAL A 126 -33.06 4.50 -3.66
CA VAL A 126 -33.85 5.28 -4.62
C VAL A 126 -35.17 5.64 -3.97
N VAL A 127 -35.32 6.90 -3.60
CA VAL A 127 -36.49 7.41 -2.89
C VAL A 127 -37.35 8.26 -3.83
N PRO A 128 -38.37 7.67 -4.49
CA PRO A 128 -39.28 8.43 -5.33
C PRO A 128 -40.27 9.23 -4.48
N LEU A 129 -40.63 10.42 -4.96
CA LEU A 129 -41.63 11.28 -4.32
C LEU A 129 -42.98 11.20 -5.04
N HIS A 130 -44.02 11.71 -4.37
CA HIS A 130 -45.37 11.87 -4.94
C HIS A 130 -45.99 10.58 -5.50
N GLY A 131 -45.62 9.42 -4.94
CA GLY A 131 -46.13 8.12 -5.39
C GLY A 131 -45.56 7.63 -6.72
N ALA A 132 -44.51 8.27 -7.25
CA ALA A 132 -43.78 7.75 -8.40
C ALA A 132 -43.11 6.40 -8.06
N SER A 133 -42.89 5.55 -9.06
CA SER A 133 -42.09 4.34 -8.88
C SER A 133 -40.59 4.66 -8.98
N ALA A 134 -39.77 3.89 -8.27
CA ALA A 134 -38.31 3.94 -8.40
C ALA A 134 -37.87 3.67 -9.85
N GLU A 135 -38.55 2.76 -10.54
CA GLU A 135 -38.33 2.48 -11.96
C GLU A 135 -38.60 3.70 -12.84
N TYR A 136 -39.71 4.42 -12.62
CA TYR A 136 -40.02 5.63 -13.38
C TYR A 136 -38.93 6.70 -13.15
N LEU A 137 -38.53 6.93 -11.90
CA LEU A 137 -37.47 7.90 -11.56
C LEU A 137 -36.15 7.53 -12.24
N MET A 138 -35.71 6.28 -12.08
CA MET A 138 -34.43 5.81 -12.58
C MET A 138 -34.39 5.68 -14.10
N ARG A 139 -35.51 5.38 -14.76
CA ARG A 139 -35.60 5.43 -16.22
C ARG A 139 -35.30 6.82 -16.75
N HIS A 140 -35.87 7.87 -16.14
CA HIS A 140 -35.65 9.24 -16.62
C HIS A 140 -34.26 9.76 -16.22
N ALA A 141 -33.84 9.55 -14.97
CA ALA A 141 -32.53 9.98 -14.49
C ALA A 141 -31.39 9.26 -15.23
N GLY A 142 -31.48 7.94 -15.37
CA GLY A 142 -30.49 7.14 -16.11
C GLY A 142 -30.44 7.47 -17.60
N SER A 143 -31.59 7.78 -18.23
CA SER A 143 -31.61 8.22 -19.63
C SER A 143 -30.91 9.57 -19.80
N ALA A 144 -31.17 10.54 -18.91
CA ALA A 144 -30.51 11.84 -18.93
C ALA A 144 -29.00 11.74 -18.68
N GLU A 145 -28.56 10.81 -17.83
CA GLU A 145 -27.15 10.61 -17.47
C GLU A 145 -26.41 9.61 -18.41
N SER A 146 -27.09 9.01 -19.39
CA SER A 146 -26.55 7.96 -20.25
C SER A 146 -25.30 8.33 -21.05
N HIS A 147 -25.11 9.63 -21.32
CA HIS A 147 -23.97 10.17 -22.09
C HIS A 147 -22.96 10.93 -21.20
N SER A 148 -23.12 10.88 -19.87
CA SER A 148 -22.26 11.58 -18.91
C SER A 148 -21.11 10.68 -18.45
N GLU A 149 -19.87 11.17 -18.53
CA GLU A 149 -18.67 10.42 -18.08
C GLU A 149 -18.47 10.45 -16.56
N HIS A 150 -19.31 11.23 -15.84
CA HIS A 150 -19.16 11.44 -14.41
C HIS A 150 -19.33 10.11 -13.64
N PRO A 151 -18.50 9.80 -12.62
CA PRO A 151 -18.62 8.54 -11.87
C PRO A 151 -20.01 8.28 -11.26
N LEU A 152 -20.71 9.34 -10.82
CA LEU A 152 -22.09 9.21 -10.32
C LEU A 152 -23.09 8.87 -11.43
N ALA A 153 -22.94 9.46 -12.61
CA ALA A 153 -23.79 9.19 -13.77
C ALA A 153 -23.70 7.71 -14.18
N ARG A 154 -22.47 7.21 -14.28
CA ARG A 154 -22.20 5.78 -14.53
C ARG A 154 -22.87 4.88 -13.50
N SER A 155 -22.82 5.23 -12.22
CA SER A 155 -23.47 4.43 -11.18
C SER A 155 -25.00 4.38 -11.31
N ILE A 156 -25.64 5.43 -11.84
CA ILE A 156 -27.09 5.48 -12.11
C ILE A 156 -27.43 4.59 -13.32
N VAL A 157 -26.65 4.69 -14.40
CA VAL A 157 -26.82 3.89 -15.63
C VAL A 157 -26.59 2.41 -15.35
N GLU A 158 -25.53 2.08 -14.60
CA GLU A 158 -25.22 0.71 -14.17
C GLU A 158 -26.35 0.14 -13.32
N TRP A 159 -26.84 0.89 -12.34
CA TRP A 159 -27.97 0.46 -11.50
C TRP A 159 -29.24 0.21 -12.34
N ALA A 160 -29.56 1.09 -13.29
CA ALA A 160 -30.70 0.89 -14.19
C ALA A 160 -30.55 -0.38 -15.03
N GLY A 161 -29.33 -0.67 -15.51
CA GLY A 161 -29.01 -1.91 -16.21
C GLY A 161 -29.16 -3.16 -15.33
N GLU A 162 -28.67 -3.12 -14.09
CA GLU A 162 -28.84 -4.21 -13.10
C GLU A 162 -30.32 -4.52 -12.84
N GLN A 163 -31.17 -3.48 -12.78
CA GLN A 163 -32.61 -3.59 -12.60
C GLN A 163 -33.38 -3.86 -13.91
N ARG A 164 -32.68 -4.03 -15.05
CA ARG A 164 -33.26 -4.25 -16.39
C ARG A 164 -34.24 -3.15 -16.83
N ILE A 165 -33.97 -1.92 -16.43
CA ILE A 165 -34.75 -0.74 -16.83
C ILE A 165 -34.26 -0.28 -18.21
N GLU A 166 -35.16 -0.23 -19.18
CA GLU A 166 -34.83 0.28 -20.51
C GLU A 166 -34.64 1.79 -20.47
N LEU A 167 -33.43 2.24 -20.83
CA LEU A 167 -33.08 3.65 -20.95
C LEU A 167 -33.32 4.15 -22.38
N ALA A 168 -33.75 5.39 -22.51
CA ALA A 168 -33.92 6.08 -23.79
C ALA A 168 -32.74 7.03 -24.05
N ALA A 169 -32.45 7.30 -25.33
CA ALA A 169 -31.49 8.33 -25.68
C ALA A 169 -32.06 9.71 -25.27
N PRO A 170 -31.27 10.56 -24.58
CA PRO A 170 -31.68 11.91 -24.25
C PRO A 170 -31.56 12.83 -25.47
N ASP A 171 -32.55 13.69 -25.66
CA ASP A 171 -32.50 14.84 -26.57
C ASP A 171 -32.02 16.09 -25.80
N ASP A 172 -31.44 17.07 -26.49
CA ASP A 172 -31.06 18.38 -25.92
C ASP A 172 -30.21 18.30 -24.63
N LEU A 173 -29.29 17.34 -24.53
CA LEU A 173 -28.44 17.15 -23.35
C LEU A 173 -27.45 18.32 -23.16
N GLU A 174 -27.54 18.99 -22.02
CA GLU A 174 -26.62 20.02 -21.56
C GLU A 174 -26.02 19.65 -20.20
N ALA A 175 -24.69 19.52 -20.14
CA ALA A 175 -23.97 19.29 -18.90
C ALA A 175 -23.53 20.63 -18.27
N VAL A 176 -23.95 20.88 -17.03
CA VAL A 176 -23.62 22.09 -16.27
C VAL A 176 -22.48 21.79 -15.29
N PRO A 177 -21.26 22.30 -15.52
CA PRO A 177 -20.09 22.00 -14.69
C PRO A 177 -20.34 22.26 -13.20
N GLY A 178 -20.07 21.25 -12.38
CA GLY A 178 -20.24 21.31 -10.92
C GLY A 178 -21.69 21.29 -10.42
N GLY A 179 -22.68 21.30 -11.33
CA GLY A 179 -24.11 21.32 -11.04
C GLY A 179 -24.81 19.99 -11.31
N GLY A 180 -24.83 19.54 -12.56
CA GLY A 180 -25.64 18.40 -13.02
C GLY A 180 -25.81 18.36 -14.54
N VAL A 181 -26.84 17.66 -15.00
CA VAL A 181 -27.26 17.57 -16.40
C VAL A 181 -28.73 17.99 -16.56
N GLU A 182 -29.02 18.58 -17.71
CA GLU A 182 -30.36 18.93 -18.19
C GLU A 182 -30.56 18.24 -19.53
N ALA A 183 -31.70 17.56 -19.71
CA ALA A 183 -31.98 16.83 -20.94
C ALA A 183 -33.49 16.71 -21.16
N ARG A 184 -33.88 16.23 -22.34
CA ARG A 184 -35.24 15.76 -22.62
C ARG A 184 -35.25 14.26 -22.82
N VAL A 185 -36.11 13.56 -22.10
CA VAL A 185 -36.27 12.10 -22.18
C VAL A 185 -37.73 11.81 -22.49
N ALA A 186 -37.99 11.09 -23.58
CA ALA A 186 -39.36 10.82 -24.07
C ALA A 186 -40.22 12.10 -24.17
N GLY A 187 -39.62 13.19 -24.64
CA GLY A 187 -40.26 14.51 -24.80
C GLY A 187 -40.42 15.33 -23.51
N ARG A 188 -40.06 14.79 -22.33
CA ARG A 188 -40.18 15.48 -21.03
C ARG A 188 -38.85 16.09 -20.58
N PRO A 189 -38.83 17.31 -20.02
CA PRO A 189 -37.62 17.87 -19.43
C PRO A 189 -37.23 17.11 -18.16
N VAL A 190 -35.95 16.77 -18.05
CA VAL A 190 -35.35 16.04 -16.92
C VAL A 190 -34.11 16.80 -16.46
N LEU A 191 -34.04 17.04 -15.15
CA LEU A 191 -32.89 17.66 -14.48
C LEU A 191 -32.32 16.65 -13.49
N VAL A 192 -31.02 16.38 -13.56
CA VAL A 192 -30.31 15.51 -12.60
C VAL A 192 -29.11 16.27 -12.08
N GLY A 193 -28.93 16.36 -10.76
CA GLY A 193 -27.79 17.08 -10.21
C GLY A 193 -27.88 17.34 -8.72
N LYS A 194 -26.97 18.19 -8.23
CA LYS A 194 -26.93 18.56 -6.81
C LYS A 194 -28.15 19.40 -6.41
N PRO A 195 -28.57 19.38 -5.12
CA PRO A 195 -29.70 20.18 -4.64
C PRO A 195 -29.63 21.66 -5.03
N GLY A 196 -28.44 22.28 -4.89
CA GLY A 196 -28.25 23.68 -5.27
C GLY A 196 -28.38 23.98 -6.77
N PHE A 197 -28.17 22.98 -7.65
CA PHE A 197 -28.43 23.13 -9.09
C PHE A 197 -29.93 23.10 -9.38
N LEU A 198 -30.64 22.13 -8.79
CA LEU A 198 -32.08 21.97 -8.93
C LEU A 198 -32.83 23.21 -8.41
N ALA A 199 -32.44 23.72 -7.24
CA ALA A 199 -33.02 24.94 -6.65
C ALA A 199 -32.87 26.17 -7.56
N ARG A 200 -31.70 26.35 -8.22
CA ARG A 200 -31.50 27.44 -9.18
C ARG A 200 -32.37 27.34 -10.43
N ARG A 201 -32.84 26.14 -10.77
CA ARG A 201 -33.80 25.89 -11.85
C ARG A 201 -35.25 25.92 -11.37
N GLY A 202 -35.49 26.36 -10.13
CA GLY A 202 -36.83 26.52 -9.56
C GLY A 202 -37.46 25.24 -9.05
N ILE A 203 -36.68 24.17 -8.87
CA ILE A 203 -37.18 22.90 -8.30
C ILE A 203 -37.03 22.96 -6.78
N ASP A 204 -38.14 22.78 -6.07
CA ASP A 204 -38.14 22.61 -4.62
C ASP A 204 -37.63 21.22 -4.25
N VAL A 205 -36.53 21.18 -3.48
CA VAL A 205 -35.84 19.96 -3.04
C VAL A 205 -36.15 19.59 -1.59
N ASP A 206 -36.85 20.44 -0.83
CA ASP A 206 -37.16 20.21 0.58
C ASP A 206 -37.92 18.89 0.82
N PRO A 207 -38.89 18.48 -0.02
CA PRO A 207 -39.55 17.19 0.16
C PRO A 207 -38.61 15.99 -0.01
N ALA A 208 -37.61 16.11 -0.90
CA ALA A 208 -36.61 15.06 -1.14
C ALA A 208 -35.63 14.96 0.04
N ASP A 209 -35.13 16.10 0.50
CA ASP A 209 -34.19 16.15 1.63
C ASP A 209 -34.81 15.56 2.90
N ARG A 210 -36.09 15.86 3.19
CA ARG A 210 -36.81 15.25 4.33
C ARG A 210 -37.00 13.74 4.19
N ALA A 211 -37.22 13.25 2.97
CA ALA A 211 -37.41 11.82 2.74
C ALA A 211 -36.09 11.02 2.84
N LEU A 212 -34.95 11.66 2.55
CA LEU A 212 -33.61 11.06 2.64
C LEU A 212 -33.00 11.13 4.05
N VAL A 213 -33.35 12.13 4.84
CA VAL A 213 -32.80 12.38 6.19
C VAL A 213 -33.73 11.87 7.31
N GLY A 214 -34.79 11.13 6.95
CA GLY A 214 -35.79 10.56 7.86
C GLY A 214 -35.20 9.81 9.05
#